data_AF-A0A7C8I667-F1
#
_entry.id   AF-A0A7C8I667-F1
#
_cell.length_a   1.000
_cell.length_b   1.000
_cell.length_c   1.000
_cell.angle_alpha   90.00
_cell.angle_beta   90.00
_cell.angle_gamma   90.00
#
_symmetry.space_group_name_H-M   'P 1'
#
loop_
_entity.id
_entity.type
_entity.pdbx_description
1 polymer ?
#
loop_
_entity_poly.entity_id
_entity_poly.type
_entity_poly.pdbx_seq_one_letter_code
_entity_poly.pdbx_strand_id
1 'polypeptide(L)'
;MSEEHPAGNAGWDEVLRMVDAASAADAQIADEYPQAEVIERWMRLFGYSRMEAAQLISQQRGDVTRDRIPSAHWTLIRASKEALGFDREAYEHSLQLPKVFKEASATISTTGEDGATMLLFRLGGLLSSAEKVREVAGLEELPRTVKGVDGGGREAAFCCVDRGAQGRLEAWLTLQAVLQGGSWAEGGRLIA
;
A
#
# COMPACT_ATOMS: atom_id res chain seq x y z
N MET A 1 -20.71 38.02 9.69
CA MET A 1 -21.30 36.66 9.70
C MET A 1 -20.25 35.76 10.31
N SER A 2 -20.37 35.50 11.61
CA SER A 2 -19.43 34.68 12.34
C SER A 2 -19.86 33.24 12.16
N GLU A 3 -19.08 32.44 11.44
CA GLU A 3 -19.23 30.99 11.46
C GLU A 3 -18.83 30.50 12.85
N GLU A 4 -19.83 30.12 13.65
CA GLU A 4 -19.62 29.36 14.86
C GLU A 4 -19.05 28.00 14.46
N HIS A 5 -17.76 27.79 14.73
CA HIS A 5 -17.15 26.47 14.66
C HIS A 5 -17.50 25.71 15.95
N PRO A 6 -18.32 24.65 15.92
CA PRO A 6 -18.54 23.83 17.10
C PRO A 6 -17.31 22.96 17.33
N ALA A 7 -16.48 23.39 18.27
CA ALA A 7 -15.36 22.60 18.79
C ALA A 7 -15.89 21.25 19.32
N GLY A 8 -15.43 20.15 18.73
CA GLY A 8 -15.61 18.79 19.28
C GLY A 8 -16.50 17.81 18.50
N ASN A 9 -16.71 18.00 17.20
CA ASN A 9 -17.39 16.98 16.39
C ASN A 9 -16.38 16.29 15.46
N ALA A 10 -16.01 15.04 15.77
CA ALA A 10 -15.13 14.22 14.94
C ALA A 10 -15.59 14.14 13.46
N GLY A 11 -16.88 14.34 13.20
CA GLY A 11 -17.41 14.42 11.84
C GLY A 11 -16.97 15.68 11.07
N TRP A 12 -16.78 16.81 11.73
CA TRP A 12 -16.28 18.03 11.06
C TRP A 12 -14.78 17.96 10.78
N ASP A 13 -14.00 17.36 11.68
CA ASP A 13 -12.58 17.11 11.46
C ASP A 13 -12.35 16.14 10.28
N GLU A 14 -13.19 15.10 10.17
CA GLU A 14 -13.22 14.18 9.04
C GLU A 14 -13.48 14.91 7.72
N VAL A 15 -14.50 15.77 7.69
CA VAL A 15 -14.84 16.57 6.49
C VAL A 15 -13.69 17.49 6.09
N LEU A 16 -13.05 18.18 7.05
CA LEU A 16 -11.91 19.06 6.77
C LEU A 16 -10.73 18.28 6.16
N ARG A 17 -10.44 17.10 6.70
CA ARG A 17 -9.39 16.23 6.14
C ARG A 17 -9.74 15.74 4.74
N MET A 18 -11.01 15.43 4.45
CA MET A 18 -11.44 15.10 3.08
C MET A 18 -11.31 16.29 2.13
N VAL A 19 -11.62 17.52 2.58
CA VAL A 19 -11.42 18.74 1.79
C VAL A 19 -9.93 18.96 1.47
N ASP A 20 -9.05 18.76 2.45
CA ASP A 20 -7.60 18.85 2.26
C ASP A 20 -7.09 17.76 1.28
N ALA A 21 -7.62 16.53 1.37
CA ALA A 21 -7.28 15.45 0.46
C ALA A 21 -7.76 15.75 -0.97
N ALA A 22 -8.99 16.25 -1.13
CA ALA A 22 -9.55 16.61 -2.42
C ALA A 22 -8.85 17.82 -3.07
N SER A 23 -8.41 18.79 -2.28
CA SER A 23 -7.74 20.00 -2.76
C SER A 23 -6.28 19.79 -3.16
N ALA A 24 -5.77 18.57 -2.96
CA ALA A 24 -4.40 18.22 -3.26
C ALA A 24 -4.09 18.23 -4.76
N ALA A 25 -2.88 18.67 -5.14
CA ALA A 25 -2.48 18.72 -6.54
C ALA A 25 -2.59 17.37 -7.27
N ASP A 26 -2.29 16.26 -6.60
CA ASP A 26 -2.41 14.91 -7.15
C ASP A 26 -3.89 14.45 -7.27
N ALA A 27 -4.76 14.88 -6.35
CA ALA A 27 -6.20 14.61 -6.44
C ALA A 27 -6.88 15.41 -7.56
N GLN A 28 -6.41 16.63 -7.85
CA GLN A 28 -6.95 17.45 -8.95
C GLN A 28 -6.70 16.84 -10.34
N ILE A 29 -5.72 15.96 -10.46
CA ILE A 29 -5.40 15.23 -11.69
C ILE A 29 -5.79 13.75 -11.61
N ALA A 30 -6.73 13.38 -10.73
CA ALA A 30 -7.16 11.99 -10.55
C ALA A 30 -7.78 11.38 -11.81
N ASP A 31 -8.49 12.20 -12.61
CA ASP A 31 -9.12 11.78 -13.86
C ASP A 31 -8.11 11.70 -15.04
N GLU A 32 -6.88 12.15 -14.84
CA GLU A 32 -5.82 12.09 -15.84
C GLU A 32 -5.05 10.77 -15.75
N TYR A 33 -4.63 10.26 -16.91
CA TYR A 33 -3.71 9.13 -16.94
C TYR A 33 -2.35 9.54 -16.34
N PRO A 34 -1.75 8.74 -15.44
CA PRO A 34 -0.49 9.09 -14.81
C PRO A 34 0.65 9.29 -15.82
N GLN A 35 1.48 10.30 -15.59
CA GLN A 35 2.64 10.58 -16.43
C GLN A 35 3.65 9.42 -16.38
N ALA A 36 4.39 9.23 -17.48
CA ALA A 36 5.28 8.08 -17.64
C ALA A 36 6.34 8.00 -16.53
N GLU A 37 6.88 9.14 -16.11
CA GLU A 37 7.91 9.25 -15.08
C GLU A 37 7.38 8.83 -13.69
N VAL A 38 6.10 9.10 -13.41
CA VAL A 38 5.44 8.70 -12.15
C VAL A 38 5.24 7.18 -12.16
N ILE A 39 4.77 6.63 -13.28
CA ILE A 39 4.59 5.19 -13.47
C ILE A 39 5.93 4.47 -13.29
N GLU A 40 6.99 4.92 -13.95
CA GLU A 40 8.33 4.33 -13.86
C GLU A 40 8.89 4.40 -12.43
N ARG A 41 8.64 5.50 -11.72
CA ARG A 41 9.03 5.62 -10.30
C ARG A 41 8.36 4.54 -9.46
N TRP A 42 7.05 4.36 -9.60
CA TRP A 42 6.29 3.35 -8.85
C TRP A 42 6.68 1.93 -9.22
N MET A 43 6.93 1.66 -10.50
CA MET A 43 7.46 0.36 -10.95
C MET A 43 8.80 0.05 -10.26
N ARG A 44 9.71 1.02 -10.19
CA ARG A 44 11.03 0.84 -9.56
C ARG A 44 10.95 0.68 -8.05
N LEU A 45 10.14 1.50 -7.37
CA LEU A 45 10.05 1.52 -5.91
C LEU A 45 9.32 0.30 -5.35
N PHE A 46 8.29 -0.18 -6.06
CA PHE A 46 7.39 -1.19 -5.54
C PHE A 46 7.37 -2.49 -6.34
N GLY A 47 8.11 -2.57 -7.45
CA GLY A 47 8.13 -3.76 -8.31
C GLY A 47 6.84 -3.98 -9.10
N TYR A 48 6.01 -2.95 -9.26
CA TYR A 48 4.76 -3.06 -10.01
C TYR A 48 5.01 -3.20 -11.51
N SER A 49 4.10 -3.88 -12.20
CA SER A 49 4.00 -3.73 -13.65
C SER A 49 3.50 -2.32 -14.02
N ARG A 50 3.69 -1.91 -15.28
CA ARG A 50 3.23 -0.60 -15.77
C ARG A 50 1.73 -0.38 -15.53
N MET A 51 0.94 -1.42 -15.79
CA MET A 51 -0.52 -1.38 -15.65
C MET A 51 -0.94 -1.32 -14.18
N GLU A 52 -0.30 -2.09 -13.31
CA GLU A 52 -0.57 -2.03 -11.86
C GLU A 52 -0.19 -0.67 -11.27
N ALA A 53 0.96 -0.12 -11.65
CA ALA A 53 1.39 1.20 -11.22
C ALA A 53 0.37 2.27 -11.65
N ALA A 54 -0.03 2.29 -12.92
CA ALA A 54 -1.03 3.24 -13.40
C ALA A 54 -2.36 3.10 -12.66
N GLN A 55 -2.84 1.87 -12.44
CA GLN A 55 -4.09 1.62 -11.72
C GLN A 55 -4.02 2.08 -10.26
N LEU A 56 -2.95 1.75 -9.53
CA LEU A 56 -2.81 2.11 -8.13
C LEU A 56 -2.62 3.62 -7.93
N ILE A 57 -1.90 4.29 -8.85
CA ILE A 57 -1.79 5.76 -8.83
C ILE A 57 -3.17 6.39 -9.00
N SER A 58 -3.93 5.99 -10.02
CA SER A 58 -5.28 6.53 -10.24
C SER A 58 -6.21 6.25 -9.06
N GLN A 59 -6.17 5.05 -8.49
CA GLN A 59 -6.94 4.71 -7.29
C GLN A 59 -6.56 5.59 -6.10
N GLN A 60 -5.26 5.78 -5.85
CA GLN A 60 -4.77 6.63 -4.78
C GLN A 60 -5.16 8.10 -4.97
N ARG A 61 -5.11 8.63 -6.20
CA ARG A 61 -5.50 10.02 -6.49
C ARG A 61 -7.00 10.26 -6.33
N GLY A 62 -7.82 9.26 -6.69
CA GLY A 62 -9.28 9.33 -6.55
C GLY A 62 -9.80 9.08 -5.13
N ASP A 63 -8.98 8.53 -4.23
CA ASP A 63 -9.39 8.28 -2.84
C ASP A 63 -9.29 9.55 -1.98
N VAL A 64 -10.40 10.28 -1.89
CA VAL A 64 -10.52 11.47 -1.02
C VAL A 64 -10.58 11.14 0.48
N THR A 65 -10.74 9.86 0.83
CA THR A 65 -10.77 9.39 2.23
C THR A 65 -9.40 8.94 2.73
N ARG A 66 -8.38 8.92 1.85
CA ARG A 66 -7.04 8.46 2.19
C ARG A 66 -6.39 9.35 3.24
N ASP A 67 -5.67 8.72 4.15
CA ASP A 67 -4.82 9.43 5.08
C ASP A 67 -3.58 9.95 4.37
N ARG A 68 -3.33 11.26 4.51
CA ARG A 68 -2.19 11.95 3.92
C ARG A 68 -1.24 12.43 4.99
N ILE A 69 0.06 12.44 4.68
CA ILE A 69 1.02 13.00 5.62
C ILE A 69 0.84 14.52 5.65
N PRO A 70 0.92 15.18 6.82
CA PRO A 70 0.86 16.64 6.88
C PRO A 70 2.01 17.29 6.08
N SER A 71 1.77 18.45 5.47
CA SER A 71 2.80 19.16 4.68
C SER A 71 4.04 19.52 5.50
N ALA A 72 3.88 19.83 6.79
CA ALA A 72 4.99 20.03 7.72
C ALA A 72 5.83 18.76 7.88
N HIS A 73 5.19 17.59 8.00
CA HIS A 73 5.88 16.31 8.10
C HIS A 73 6.66 16.00 6.81
N TRP A 74 6.04 16.18 5.63
CA TRP A 74 6.73 16.00 4.35
C TRP A 74 7.98 16.87 4.26
N THR A 75 7.90 18.13 4.68
CA THR A 75 9.02 19.07 4.65
C THR A 75 10.23 18.56 5.45
N LEU A 76 9.99 17.90 6.60
CA LEU A 76 11.06 17.36 7.45
C LEU A 76 11.77 16.15 6.81
N ILE A 77 11.03 15.29 6.11
CA ILE A 77 11.58 14.04 5.57
C ILE A 77 11.92 14.11 4.08
N ARG A 78 11.50 15.16 3.36
CA ARG A 78 11.58 15.29 1.90
C ARG A 78 12.95 14.90 1.36
N ALA A 79 14.01 15.54 1.88
CA ALA A 79 15.36 15.33 1.37
C ALA A 79 15.84 13.88 1.50
N SER A 80 15.51 13.21 2.60
CA SER A 80 15.90 11.80 2.81
C SER A 80 15.09 10.84 1.94
N LYS A 81 13.80 11.13 1.71
CA LYS A 81 12.93 10.30 0.86
C LYS A 81 13.21 10.50 -0.63
N GLU A 82 13.45 11.73 -1.06
CA GLU A 82 13.85 12.03 -2.45
C GLU A 82 15.20 11.40 -2.80
N ALA A 83 16.15 11.32 -1.87
CA ALA A 83 17.40 10.58 -2.06
C ALA A 83 17.19 9.07 -2.30
N LEU A 84 16.11 8.51 -1.77
CA LEU A 84 15.69 7.12 -2.03
C LEU A 84 14.81 6.99 -3.29
N GLY A 85 14.59 8.09 -4.01
CA GLY A 85 13.80 8.14 -5.24
C GLY A 85 12.29 8.27 -5.03
N PHE A 86 11.83 8.54 -3.81
CA PHE A 86 10.43 8.83 -3.51
C PHE A 86 10.10 10.30 -3.78
N ASP A 87 8.90 10.55 -4.27
CA ASP A 87 8.20 11.80 -4.05
C ASP A 87 7.13 11.63 -2.95
N ARG A 88 6.38 12.69 -2.65
CA ARG A 88 5.35 12.64 -1.61
C ARG A 88 4.29 11.57 -1.90
N GLU A 89 3.83 11.51 -3.15
CA GLU A 89 2.78 10.58 -3.59
C GLU A 89 3.23 9.11 -3.44
N ALA A 90 4.43 8.76 -3.92
CA ALA A 90 4.98 7.42 -3.74
C ALA A 90 5.23 7.11 -2.25
N TYR A 91 5.67 8.09 -1.47
CA TYR A 91 5.89 7.88 -0.04
C TYR A 91 4.58 7.62 0.71
N GLU A 92 3.52 8.39 0.44
CA GLU A 92 2.19 8.14 1.01
C GLU A 92 1.69 6.73 0.63
N HIS A 93 1.92 6.29 -0.62
CA HIS A 93 1.60 4.92 -1.04
C HIS A 93 2.32 3.85 -0.22
N SER A 94 3.61 4.06 0.08
CA SER A 94 4.40 3.10 0.86
C SER A 94 3.82 2.80 2.23
N LEU A 95 3.17 3.79 2.85
CA LEU A 95 2.51 3.65 4.15
C LEU A 95 1.23 2.81 4.06
N GLN A 96 0.65 2.69 2.86
CA GLN A 96 -0.59 1.95 2.61
C GLN A 96 -0.34 0.52 2.10
N LEU A 97 0.91 0.09 1.93
CA LEU A 97 1.26 -1.25 1.43
C LEU A 97 0.54 -2.40 2.17
N PRO A 98 0.40 -2.40 3.52
CA PRO A 98 -0.37 -3.44 4.21
C PRO A 98 -1.85 -3.47 3.80
N LYS A 99 -2.48 -2.31 3.58
CA LYS A 99 -3.88 -2.21 3.13
C LYS A 99 -4.01 -2.75 1.71
N VAL A 100 -3.14 -2.33 0.80
CA VAL A 100 -3.10 -2.79 -0.60
C VAL A 100 -2.93 -4.32 -0.67
N PHE A 101 -2.05 -4.88 0.17
CA PHE A 101 -1.84 -6.33 0.24
C PHE A 101 -3.09 -7.07 0.72
N LYS A 102 -3.76 -6.55 1.76
CA LYS A 102 -4.98 -7.14 2.28
C LYS A 102 -6.10 -7.13 1.24
N GLU A 103 -6.24 -6.05 0.47
CA GLU A 103 -7.21 -5.94 -0.61
C GLU A 103 -6.90 -6.89 -1.79
N ALA A 104 -5.63 -7.18 -2.03
CA ALA A 104 -5.17 -8.13 -3.05
C ALA A 104 -5.20 -9.61 -2.59
N SER A 105 -5.65 -9.87 -1.36
CA SER A 105 -5.69 -11.20 -0.75
C SER A 105 -7.11 -11.71 -0.58
N ALA A 106 -7.30 -13.02 -0.78
CA ALA A 106 -8.56 -13.72 -0.59
C ALA A 106 -8.35 -14.96 0.27
N THR A 107 -9.25 -15.19 1.24
CA THR A 107 -9.30 -16.46 1.98
C THR A 107 -10.12 -17.46 1.19
N ILE A 108 -9.59 -18.65 0.93
CA ILE A 108 -10.38 -19.74 0.35
C ILE A 108 -10.28 -20.99 1.21
N SER A 109 -11.41 -21.66 1.42
CA SER A 109 -11.39 -23.00 1.99
C SER A 109 -10.84 -23.95 0.93
N THR A 110 -9.82 -24.74 1.27
CA THR A 110 -9.35 -25.77 0.34
C THR A 110 -10.17 -27.03 0.48
N THR A 111 -10.36 -27.73 -0.64
CA THR A 111 -11.02 -29.04 -0.73
C THR A 111 -10.02 -30.21 -0.58
N GLY A 112 -8.91 -30.00 0.14
CA GLY A 112 -7.97 -31.09 0.48
C GLY A 112 -8.49 -31.97 1.62
N GLU A 113 -7.89 -33.16 1.79
CA GLU A 113 -8.26 -34.15 2.82
C GLU A 113 -8.26 -33.61 4.26
N ASP A 114 -7.52 -32.53 4.50
CA ASP A 114 -7.34 -31.94 5.84
C ASP A 114 -8.32 -30.78 6.14
N GLY A 115 -9.13 -30.35 5.14
CA GLY A 115 -10.03 -29.20 5.27
C GLY A 115 -9.33 -27.88 5.63
N ALA A 116 -8.00 -27.80 5.47
CA ALA A 116 -7.21 -26.66 5.89
C ALA A 116 -7.59 -25.39 5.11
N THR A 117 -7.72 -24.27 5.83
CA THR A 117 -7.95 -22.96 5.22
C THR A 117 -6.63 -22.45 4.64
N MET A 118 -6.60 -22.20 3.33
CA MET A 118 -5.46 -21.56 2.67
C MET A 118 -5.86 -20.16 2.22
N LEU A 119 -4.88 -19.28 2.15
CA LEU A 119 -5.04 -17.95 1.62
C LEU A 119 -4.40 -17.87 0.26
N LEU A 120 -5.13 -17.29 -0.69
CA LEU A 120 -4.59 -16.89 -1.97
C LEU A 120 -4.32 -15.41 -1.92
N PHE A 121 -3.11 -15.01 -2.27
CA PHE A 121 -2.83 -13.62 -2.57
C PHE A 121 -2.30 -13.52 -3.98
N ARG A 122 -2.66 -12.42 -4.65
CA ARG A 122 -2.17 -12.13 -5.99
C ARG A 122 -0.68 -11.78 -5.94
N LEU A 123 0.12 -12.45 -6.75
CA LEU A 123 1.51 -12.09 -6.98
C LEU A 123 1.57 -10.78 -7.76
N GLY A 124 2.41 -9.87 -7.30
CA GLY A 124 2.60 -8.54 -7.86
C GLY A 124 3.41 -7.65 -6.93
N GLY A 125 3.97 -6.57 -7.48
CA GLY A 125 4.74 -5.62 -6.68
C GLY A 125 5.91 -6.24 -5.93
N LEU A 126 6.01 -5.93 -4.63
CA LEU A 126 7.07 -6.40 -3.73
C LEU A 126 7.06 -7.92 -3.50
N LEU A 127 5.94 -8.58 -3.80
CA LEU A 127 5.74 -10.03 -3.68
C LEU A 127 5.41 -10.61 -5.07
N SER A 128 6.23 -10.28 -6.06
CA SER A 128 6.00 -10.61 -7.48
C SER A 128 6.27 -12.07 -7.86
N SER A 129 6.89 -12.86 -6.99
CA SER A 129 7.22 -14.27 -7.28
C SER A 129 7.06 -15.19 -6.07
N ALA A 130 6.88 -16.48 -6.33
CA ALA A 130 6.80 -17.51 -5.30
C ALA A 130 8.09 -17.63 -4.49
N GLU A 131 9.25 -17.36 -5.11
CA GLU A 131 10.55 -17.35 -4.45
C GLU A 131 10.64 -16.22 -3.44
N LYS A 132 10.16 -15.02 -3.81
CA LYS A 132 10.13 -13.88 -2.90
C LYS A 132 9.21 -14.13 -1.71
N VAL A 133 8.08 -14.76 -1.97
CA VAL A 133 7.14 -15.18 -0.93
C VAL A 133 7.78 -16.19 0.01
N ARG A 134 8.43 -17.23 -0.54
CA ARG A 134 9.15 -18.23 0.26
C ARG A 134 10.19 -17.58 1.17
N GLU A 135 11.00 -16.67 0.62
CA GLU A 135 12.03 -15.92 1.34
C GLU A 135 11.42 -15.12 2.50
N VAL A 136 10.42 -14.27 2.20
CA VAL A 136 9.82 -13.37 3.19
C VAL A 136 9.02 -14.14 4.25
N ALA A 137 8.28 -15.16 3.83
CA ALA A 137 7.48 -15.98 4.73
C ALA A 137 8.29 -17.11 5.39
N GLY A 138 9.60 -17.21 5.16
CA GLY A 138 10.46 -18.24 5.77
C GLY A 138 9.94 -19.66 5.52
N LEU A 139 9.43 -19.94 4.33
CA LEU A 139 8.93 -21.26 3.96
C LEU A 139 10.09 -22.17 3.54
N GLU A 140 10.06 -23.44 3.97
CA GLU A 140 11.07 -24.42 3.56
C GLU A 140 10.93 -24.78 2.07
N GLU A 141 9.68 -24.93 1.62
CA GLU A 141 9.35 -25.26 0.24
C GLU A 141 8.78 -24.07 -0.53
N LEU A 142 8.87 -24.14 -1.86
CA LEU A 142 8.27 -23.13 -2.73
C LEU A 142 6.74 -23.23 -2.64
N PRO A 143 6.03 -22.12 -2.32
CA PRO A 143 4.58 -22.18 -2.19
C PRO A 143 3.91 -22.43 -3.54
N ARG A 144 2.78 -23.14 -3.50
CA ARG A 144 1.99 -23.45 -4.69
C ARG A 144 1.50 -22.15 -5.35
N THR A 145 1.68 -22.07 -6.67
CA THR A 145 1.18 -20.95 -7.49
C THR A 145 0.08 -21.42 -8.43
N VAL A 146 -0.97 -20.60 -8.58
CA VAL A 146 -2.08 -20.80 -9.52
C VAL A 146 -2.09 -19.62 -10.48
N LYS A 147 -2.16 -19.89 -11.79
CA LYS A 147 -2.26 -18.85 -12.81
C LYS A 147 -3.65 -18.84 -13.42
N GLY A 148 -4.14 -17.65 -13.75
CA GLY A 148 -5.40 -17.44 -14.45
C GLY A 148 -5.28 -16.34 -15.48
N VAL A 149 -6.20 -16.34 -16.44
CA VAL A 149 -6.34 -15.29 -17.45
C VAL A 149 -7.78 -14.81 -17.37
N ASP A 150 -7.99 -13.50 -17.31
CA ASP A 150 -9.33 -12.93 -17.32
C ASP A 150 -9.94 -12.90 -18.74
N GLY A 151 -11.21 -12.50 -18.84
CA GLY A 151 -11.90 -12.41 -20.13
C GLY A 151 -11.31 -11.38 -21.11
N GLY A 152 -10.39 -10.51 -20.66
CA GLY A 152 -9.66 -9.54 -21.46
C GLY A 152 -8.24 -9.99 -21.83
N GLY A 153 -7.85 -11.22 -21.52
CA GLY A 153 -6.50 -11.73 -21.80
C GLY A 153 -5.43 -11.30 -20.80
N ARG A 154 -5.80 -10.69 -19.66
CA ARG A 154 -4.84 -10.29 -18.63
C ARG A 154 -4.52 -11.48 -17.74
N GLU A 155 -3.23 -11.78 -17.63
CA GLU A 155 -2.74 -12.84 -16.76
C GLU A 155 -2.64 -12.37 -15.31
N ALA A 156 -3.01 -13.24 -14.38
CA ALA A 156 -2.77 -13.07 -12.95
C ALA A 156 -2.22 -14.37 -12.37
N ALA A 157 -1.26 -14.25 -11.46
CA ALA A 157 -0.74 -15.37 -10.70
C ALA A 157 -1.09 -15.17 -9.21
N PHE A 158 -1.40 -16.26 -8.54
CA PHE A 158 -1.76 -16.29 -7.13
C PHE A 158 -0.91 -17.30 -6.41
N CYS A 159 -0.53 -17.01 -5.19
CA CYS A 159 0.26 -17.89 -4.36
C CYS A 159 -0.57 -18.34 -3.15
N CYS A 160 -0.49 -19.63 -2.84
CA CYS A 160 -1.20 -20.25 -1.74
C CYS A 160 -0.32 -20.32 -0.49
N VAL A 161 -0.78 -19.77 0.62
CA VAL A 161 -0.07 -19.78 1.91
C VAL A 161 -1.03 -20.05 3.06
N ASP A 162 -0.50 -20.58 4.16
CA ASP A 162 -1.26 -20.69 5.41
C ASP A 162 -1.36 -19.34 6.15
N ARG A 163 -2.13 -19.32 7.23
CA ARG A 163 -2.33 -18.11 8.06
C ARG A 163 -1.03 -17.63 8.74
N GLY A 164 -0.13 -18.54 9.11
CA GLY A 164 1.13 -18.18 9.75
C GLY A 164 2.07 -17.48 8.78
N ALA A 165 2.17 -17.98 7.55
CA ALA A 165 2.91 -17.38 6.45
C ALA A 165 2.32 -16.02 6.05
N GLN A 166 0.99 -15.89 5.99
CA GLN A 166 0.33 -14.59 5.79
C GLN A 166 0.76 -13.57 6.85
N GLY A 167 0.72 -13.94 8.14
CA GLY A 167 1.12 -13.03 9.22
C GLY A 167 2.57 -12.54 9.10
N ARG A 168 3.48 -13.39 8.60
CA ARG A 168 4.87 -13.00 8.33
C ARG A 168 5.00 -12.06 7.13
N LEU A 169 4.23 -12.29 6.06
CA LEU A 169 4.19 -11.39 4.90
C LEU A 169 3.63 -10.01 5.28
N GLU A 170 2.55 -9.97 6.05
CA GLU A 170 1.97 -8.72 6.56
C GLU A 170 2.97 -7.97 7.45
N ALA A 171 3.60 -8.67 8.39
CA ALA A 171 4.62 -8.07 9.26
C ALA A 171 5.81 -7.52 8.46
N TRP A 172 6.25 -8.24 7.43
CA TRP A 172 7.33 -7.77 6.54
C TRP A 172 6.90 -6.54 5.74
N LEU A 173 5.68 -6.49 5.22
CA LEU A 173 5.17 -5.31 4.50
C LEU A 173 5.00 -4.10 5.44
N THR A 174 4.55 -4.31 6.67
CA THR A 174 4.57 -3.27 7.71
C THR A 174 6.00 -2.81 7.97
N LEU A 175 6.96 -3.74 8.05
CA LEU A 175 8.37 -3.38 8.23
C LEU A 175 8.92 -2.64 7.00
N GLN A 176 8.49 -2.96 5.78
CA GLN A 176 8.86 -2.18 4.59
C GLN A 176 8.26 -0.78 4.66
N ALA A 177 6.99 -0.63 5.05
CA ALA A 177 6.36 0.66 5.28
C ALA A 177 7.08 1.47 6.39
N VAL A 178 7.56 0.79 7.44
CA VAL A 178 8.31 1.40 8.55
C VAL A 178 9.76 1.69 8.17
N LEU A 179 10.49 0.84 7.44
CA LEU A 179 11.85 1.13 6.98
C LEU A 179 11.83 2.26 5.96
N GLN A 180 10.77 2.32 5.15
CA GLN A 180 10.51 3.45 4.27
C GLN A 180 10.02 4.66 5.04
N GLY A 181 9.34 4.53 6.19
CA GLY A 181 8.83 5.62 7.04
C GLY A 181 9.62 5.96 8.32
N GLY A 182 10.74 5.29 8.56
CA GLY A 182 11.29 5.10 9.90
C GLY A 182 12.37 6.09 10.28
N SER A 183 11.95 7.15 10.96
CA SER A 183 12.75 7.85 11.97
C SER A 183 11.81 8.53 12.98
N TRP A 184 10.82 7.82 13.54
CA TRP A 184 9.89 8.43 14.51
C TRP A 184 9.40 7.48 15.63
N ALA A 185 10.26 6.60 16.15
CA ALA A 185 9.94 5.78 17.32
C ALA A 185 10.97 5.90 18.47
N GLU A 186 11.60 7.06 18.66
CA GLU A 186 12.25 7.42 19.92
C GLU A 186 11.99 8.91 20.19
N GLY A 187 11.18 9.22 21.21
CA GLY A 187 10.88 10.61 21.57
C GLY A 187 9.57 10.85 22.34
N GLY A 188 8.87 9.79 22.76
CA GLY A 188 7.62 9.90 23.53
C GLY A 188 7.77 9.42 24.97
N ARG A 189 8.04 10.37 25.87
CA ARG A 189 8.00 10.32 27.36
C ARG A 189 9.15 9.61 28.10
N LEU A 190 9.90 10.43 28.83
CA LEU A 190 9.93 10.42 30.30
C LEU A 190 10.36 11.83 30.76
N ILE A 191 9.43 12.61 31.29
CA ILE A 191 9.75 13.65 32.26
C ILE A 191 8.89 13.31 33.48
N ALA A 192 9.58 12.94 34.55
CA ALA A 192 9.05 12.81 35.90
C ALA A 192 8.78 14.20 36.49
#